data_AF-A0A0F4LMX1-F1
#
_entry.id   AF-A0A0F4LMX1-F1
#
_cell.length_a   1.000
_cell.length_b   1.000
_cell.length_c   1.000
_cell.angle_alpha   90.00
_cell.angle_beta   90.00
_cell.angle_gamma   90.00
#
_symmetry.space_group_name_H-M   'P 1'
#
loop_
_entity.id
_entity.type
_entity.pdbx_description
1 polymer ?
#
loop_
_entity_poly.entity_id
_entity_poly.type
_entity_poly.pdbx_seq_one_letter_code
_entity_poly.pdbx_strand_id
1 'polypeptide(L)'
;ADKNLTTDEKNKQKQDVDKAVEDAKDAIDKAKDADEVNKAVEDGKNKIDAAYKPGTDLTNHRTDAKHRIDEEAELVKGQIARDVSLDNKAKAEQTAAVDAAATAVKDRIDAAGSLESIQKVVENGIKIIDSKHVTNPISLADQKKYAQQLINDEAAIVKELINNDPTLNDVVKAQQAREVDTQAQKAIDKISAAADAQGVKDEYEAGIIAIHAQHVAGNGLKELKEVAKAELDQEANTIKKAIAKDAYLTQEEKDVQTARVEFETEKAQNAIDRAETAQEIKDLRDAAIAVIDAQYVPGIKGNDSGSNG
;
A
#
# COMPACT_ATOMS: atom_id res chain seq x y z
N ALA A 1 52.51 10.92 29.42
CA ALA A 1 52.59 10.24 28.11
C ALA A 1 51.79 11.05 27.11
N ASP A 2 52.32 11.29 25.92
CA ASP A 2 51.67 12.06 24.85
C ASP A 2 50.31 11.44 24.46
N LYS A 3 49.21 12.19 24.55
CA LYS A 3 47.86 11.66 24.27
C LYS A 3 47.52 11.64 22.77
N ASN A 4 48.36 12.27 21.97
CA ASN A 4 48.25 12.38 20.52
C ASN A 4 48.90 11.19 19.80
N LEU A 5 49.62 10.35 20.54
CA LEU A 5 50.23 9.12 20.04
C LEU A 5 49.43 7.89 20.50
N THR A 6 49.33 6.91 19.63
CA THR A 6 48.93 5.54 19.94
C THR A 6 49.97 4.85 20.84
N THR A 7 49.59 3.72 21.44
CA THR A 7 50.48 2.89 22.24
C THR A 7 51.64 2.35 21.40
N ASP A 8 51.40 1.97 20.15
CA ASP A 8 52.45 1.48 19.25
C ASP A 8 53.47 2.57 18.92
N GLU A 9 53.01 3.79 18.62
CA GLU A 9 53.91 4.93 18.39
C GLU A 9 54.72 5.29 19.64
N LYS A 10 54.09 5.28 20.82
CA LYS A 10 54.80 5.49 22.10
C LYS A 10 55.86 4.42 22.33
N ASN A 11 55.53 3.16 22.08
CA ASN A 11 56.45 2.04 22.26
C ASN A 11 57.63 2.15 21.29
N LYS A 12 57.38 2.55 20.04
CA LYS A 12 58.42 2.80 19.05
C LYS A 12 59.37 3.92 19.49
N GLN A 13 58.82 5.07 19.91
CA GLN A 13 59.63 6.19 20.37
C GLN A 13 60.43 5.86 21.64
N LYS A 14 59.87 5.05 22.54
CA LYS A 14 60.59 4.55 23.72
C LYS A 14 61.78 3.68 23.32
N GLN A 15 61.61 2.76 22.35
CA GLN A 15 62.71 1.95 21.83
C GLN A 15 63.79 2.82 21.17
N ASP A 16 63.40 3.88 20.47
CA ASP A 16 64.34 4.81 19.83
C ASP A 16 65.12 5.62 20.89
N VAL A 17 64.49 6.01 22.00
CA VAL A 17 65.16 6.60 23.16
C VAL A 17 66.13 5.62 23.81
N ASP A 18 65.70 4.38 24.06
CA ASP A 18 66.55 3.34 24.67
C ASP A 18 67.80 3.08 23.79
N LYS A 19 67.64 3.04 22.46
CA LYS A 19 68.74 2.92 21.51
C LYS A 19 69.67 4.14 21.55
N ALA A 20 69.12 5.36 21.56
CA ALA A 20 69.92 6.58 21.62
C ALA A 20 70.75 6.68 22.91
N VAL A 21 70.18 6.21 24.04
CA VAL A 21 70.90 6.12 25.32
C VAL A 21 72.05 5.11 25.26
N GLU A 22 71.81 3.93 24.68
CA GLU A 22 72.85 2.91 24.49
C GLU A 22 73.99 3.45 23.60
N ASP A 23 73.65 4.03 22.46
CA ASP A 23 74.63 4.61 21.53
C ASP A 23 75.47 5.74 22.18
N ALA A 24 74.85 6.55 23.04
CA ALA A 24 75.54 7.61 23.77
C ALA A 24 76.53 7.07 24.81
N LYS A 25 76.14 6.04 25.57
CA LYS A 25 77.04 5.37 26.53
C LYS A 25 78.23 4.75 25.83
N ASP A 26 77.98 4.02 24.73
CA ASP A 26 79.02 3.44 23.90
C ASP A 26 79.99 4.48 23.34
N ALA A 27 79.50 5.66 22.99
CA ALA A 27 80.34 6.76 22.49
C ALA A 27 81.18 7.39 23.62
N ILE A 28 80.62 7.54 24.81
CA ILE A 28 81.33 8.04 26.00
C ILE A 28 82.44 7.07 26.41
N ASP A 29 82.16 5.76 26.44
CA ASP A 29 83.15 4.73 26.79
C ASP A 29 84.32 4.66 25.79
N LYS A 30 84.10 5.10 24.55
CA LYS A 30 85.11 5.15 23.48
C LYS A 30 85.87 6.47 23.39
N ALA A 31 85.43 7.51 24.09
CA ALA A 31 86.05 8.83 24.07
C ALA A 31 87.44 8.80 24.71
N LYS A 32 88.41 9.49 24.09
CA LYS A 32 89.83 9.44 24.48
C LYS A 32 90.26 10.61 25.35
N ASP A 33 89.47 11.67 25.37
CA ASP A 33 89.72 12.88 26.14
C ASP A 33 88.41 13.55 26.59
N ALA A 34 88.54 14.63 27.35
CA ALA A 34 87.42 15.35 27.92
C ALA A 34 86.55 16.04 26.85
N ASP A 35 87.12 16.46 25.73
CA ASP A 35 86.38 17.14 24.66
C ASP A 35 85.53 16.14 23.88
N GLU A 36 86.07 14.95 23.59
CA GLU A 36 85.32 13.85 22.99
C GLU A 36 84.19 13.35 23.89
N VAL A 37 84.40 13.29 25.22
CA VAL A 37 83.33 12.97 26.19
C VAL A 37 82.24 14.02 26.14
N ASN A 38 82.59 15.31 26.19
CA ASN A 38 81.61 16.41 26.15
C ASN A 38 80.78 16.37 24.86
N LYS A 39 81.43 16.11 23.72
CA LYS A 39 80.75 15.96 22.43
C LYS A 39 79.82 14.75 22.40
N ALA A 40 80.27 13.58 22.89
CA ALA A 40 79.44 12.38 22.94
C ALA A 40 78.20 12.57 23.83
N VAL A 41 78.33 13.29 24.94
CA VAL A 41 77.22 13.68 25.81
C VAL A 41 76.24 14.62 25.09
N GLU A 42 76.73 15.63 24.37
CA GLU A 42 75.89 16.57 23.63
C GLU A 42 75.15 15.89 22.47
N ASP A 43 75.86 15.09 21.66
CA ASP A 43 75.27 14.31 20.56
C ASP A 43 74.23 13.30 21.09
N GLY A 44 74.52 12.64 22.22
CA GLY A 44 73.61 11.72 22.89
C GLY A 44 72.32 12.41 23.34
N LYS A 45 72.43 13.57 24.00
CA LYS A 45 71.27 14.39 24.39
C LYS A 45 70.43 14.77 23.18
N ASN A 46 71.06 15.29 22.12
CA ASN A 46 70.37 15.69 20.90
C ASN A 46 69.62 14.52 20.24
N LYS A 47 70.20 13.32 20.23
CA LYS A 47 69.55 12.11 19.69
C LYS A 47 68.37 11.66 20.55
N ILE A 48 68.51 11.69 21.88
CA ILE A 48 67.44 11.34 22.82
C ILE A 48 66.26 12.31 22.66
N ASP A 49 66.54 13.62 22.60
CA ASP A 49 65.50 14.64 22.40
C ASP A 49 64.82 14.50 21.04
N ALA A 50 65.58 14.17 19.99
CA ALA A 50 65.05 13.99 18.63
C ALA A 50 64.21 12.72 18.45
N ALA A 51 64.37 11.71 19.32
CA ALA A 51 63.62 10.46 19.28
C ALA A 51 62.13 10.65 19.65
N TYR A 52 61.82 11.67 20.46
CA TYR A 52 60.44 12.07 20.69
C TYR A 52 59.90 12.87 19.50
N LYS A 53 58.80 12.40 18.92
CA LYS A 53 58.04 13.10 17.90
C LYS A 53 56.62 13.31 18.42
N PRO A 54 56.17 14.55 18.67
CA PRO A 54 54.81 14.78 19.15
C PRO A 54 53.78 14.31 18.11
N GLY A 55 52.70 13.69 18.59
CA GLY A 55 51.59 13.30 17.73
C GLY A 55 50.77 14.50 17.23
N THR A 56 50.01 14.31 16.15
CA THR A 56 49.07 15.32 15.62
C THR A 56 48.00 15.66 16.66
N ASP A 57 47.61 16.94 16.77
CA ASP A 57 46.68 17.39 17.80
C ASP A 57 45.32 16.65 17.75
N LEU A 58 44.78 16.32 18.92
CA LEU A 58 43.49 15.64 19.06
C LEU A 58 42.35 16.40 18.41
N THR A 59 42.44 17.73 18.30
CA THR A 59 41.45 18.55 17.59
C THR A 59 41.32 18.15 16.11
N ASN A 60 42.43 17.90 15.43
CA ASN A 60 42.44 17.46 14.04
C ASN A 60 41.87 16.04 13.95
N HIS A 61 42.31 15.14 14.83
CA HIS A 61 41.78 13.77 14.88
C HIS A 61 40.27 13.71 15.16
N ARG A 62 39.73 14.60 16.01
CA ARG A 62 38.28 14.70 16.23
C ARG A 62 37.55 15.20 14.98
N THR A 63 38.13 16.16 14.28
CA THR A 63 37.54 16.70 13.04
C THR A 63 37.44 15.60 11.98
N ASP A 64 38.53 14.88 11.73
CA ASP A 64 38.57 13.76 10.78
C ASP A 64 37.61 12.63 11.20
N ALA A 65 37.57 12.32 12.50
CA ALA A 65 36.66 11.32 13.04
C ALA A 65 35.19 11.71 12.85
N LYS A 66 34.81 12.98 13.07
CA LYS A 66 33.44 13.47 12.84
C LYS A 66 33.07 13.42 11.36
N HIS A 67 34.01 13.76 10.46
CA HIS A 67 33.80 13.65 9.01
C HIS A 67 33.50 12.21 8.59
N ARG A 68 34.26 11.24 9.10
CA ARG A 68 34.00 9.81 8.83
C ARG A 68 32.61 9.36 9.30
N ILE A 69 32.13 9.91 10.41
CA ILE A 69 30.78 9.64 10.92
C ILE A 69 29.71 10.28 10.03
N ASP A 70 29.96 11.47 9.49
CA ASP A 70 29.08 12.09 8.48
C ASP A 70 29.00 11.29 7.19
N GLU A 71 30.14 10.84 6.67
CA GLU A 71 30.20 9.99 5.48
C GLU A 71 29.41 8.68 5.65
N GLU A 72 29.58 8.02 6.79
CA GLU A 72 28.84 6.78 7.09
C GLU A 72 27.33 7.04 7.25
N ALA A 73 26.95 8.11 7.96
CA ALA A 73 25.54 8.48 8.11
C ALA A 73 24.87 8.72 6.76
N GLU A 74 25.53 9.45 5.84
CA GLU A 74 25.00 9.69 4.50
C GLU A 74 24.96 8.41 3.65
N LEU A 75 25.92 7.51 3.80
CA LEU A 75 25.91 6.19 3.15
C LEU A 75 24.68 5.38 3.58
N VAL A 76 24.43 5.25 4.87
CA VAL A 76 23.30 4.48 5.43
C VAL A 76 21.96 5.12 5.07
N LYS A 77 21.83 6.46 5.12
CA LYS A 77 20.62 7.15 4.62
C LYS A 77 20.38 6.87 3.14
N GLY A 78 21.44 6.84 2.34
CA GLY A 78 21.38 6.47 0.93
C GLY A 78 20.93 5.03 0.69
N GLN A 79 21.22 4.11 1.61
CA GLN A 79 20.71 2.73 1.58
C GLN A 79 19.22 2.69 1.94
N ILE A 80 18.82 3.36 3.03
CA ILE A 80 17.41 3.47 3.47
C ILE A 80 16.53 4.06 2.36
N ALA A 81 16.97 5.15 1.73
CA ALA A 81 16.21 5.82 0.68
C ALA A 81 15.92 4.91 -0.52
N ARG A 82 16.90 4.07 -0.89
CA ARG A 82 16.82 3.12 -2.02
C ARG A 82 16.13 1.80 -1.65
N ASP A 83 15.89 1.55 -0.38
CA ASP A 83 15.20 0.34 0.07
C ASP A 83 13.73 0.39 -0.33
N VAL A 84 13.38 -0.40 -1.35
CA VAL A 84 12.01 -0.47 -1.90
C VAL A 84 11.05 -1.27 -1.02
N SER A 85 11.55 -1.98 -0.01
CA SER A 85 10.72 -2.76 0.91
C SER A 85 10.11 -1.91 2.04
N LEU A 86 10.63 -0.71 2.24
CA LEU A 86 10.19 0.25 3.25
C LEU A 86 9.22 1.28 2.67
N ASP A 87 8.18 1.58 3.44
CA ASP A 87 7.28 2.69 3.15
C ASP A 87 7.89 4.03 3.57
N ASN A 88 7.22 5.14 3.24
CA ASN A 88 7.74 6.48 3.53
C ASN A 88 7.90 6.74 5.04
N LYS A 89 7.03 6.15 5.86
CA LYS A 89 7.08 6.32 7.32
C LYS A 89 8.32 5.64 7.90
N ALA A 90 8.56 4.38 7.54
CA ALA A 90 9.71 3.63 8.00
C ALA A 90 11.03 4.28 7.54
N LYS A 91 11.09 4.77 6.28
CA LYS A 91 12.26 5.51 5.78
C LYS A 91 12.56 6.76 6.61
N ALA A 92 11.52 7.54 6.93
CA ALA A 92 11.67 8.76 7.74
C ALA A 92 12.14 8.43 9.17
N GLU A 93 11.54 7.42 9.80
CA GLU A 93 11.91 6.97 11.15
C GLU A 93 13.37 6.48 11.22
N GLN A 94 13.81 5.66 10.25
CA GLN A 94 15.19 5.17 10.22
C GLN A 94 16.21 6.27 9.90
N THR A 95 15.88 7.20 8.99
CA THR A 95 16.72 8.36 8.68
C THR A 95 16.95 9.22 9.93
N ALA A 96 15.89 9.52 10.68
CA ALA A 96 15.99 10.26 11.93
C ALA A 96 16.81 9.49 12.99
N ALA A 97 16.71 8.16 13.02
CA ALA A 97 17.51 7.32 13.90
C ALA A 97 19.01 7.33 13.55
N VAL A 98 19.36 7.41 12.25
CA VAL A 98 20.74 7.62 11.78
C VAL A 98 21.27 8.97 12.24
N ASP A 99 20.51 10.06 12.07
CA ASP A 99 20.91 11.40 12.50
C ASP A 99 21.17 11.49 14.01
N ALA A 100 20.27 10.89 14.80
CA ALA A 100 20.41 10.82 16.25
C ALA A 100 21.64 10.01 16.66
N ALA A 101 21.90 8.87 15.99
CA ALA A 101 23.07 8.04 16.25
C ALA A 101 24.38 8.78 15.90
N ALA A 102 24.43 9.42 14.73
CA ALA A 102 25.59 10.20 14.29
C ALA A 102 25.91 11.32 15.29
N THR A 103 24.89 12.08 15.71
CA THR A 103 25.04 13.14 16.73
C THR A 103 25.63 12.59 18.03
N ALA A 104 25.05 11.50 18.56
CA ALA A 104 25.52 10.90 19.80
C ALA A 104 26.96 10.34 19.70
N VAL A 105 27.38 9.84 18.53
CA VAL A 105 28.75 9.40 18.30
C VAL A 105 29.71 10.59 18.25
N LYS A 106 29.33 11.70 17.60
CA LYS A 106 30.16 12.92 17.55
C LYS A 106 30.36 13.52 18.94
N ASP A 107 29.34 13.51 19.79
CA ASP A 107 29.46 13.94 21.20
C ASP A 107 30.47 13.07 21.98
N ARG A 108 30.46 11.75 21.72
CA ARG A 108 31.45 10.83 22.33
C ARG A 108 32.87 11.03 21.78
N ILE A 109 33.01 11.43 20.52
CA ILE A 109 34.30 11.82 19.92
C ILE A 109 34.83 13.08 20.62
N ASP A 110 33.98 14.06 20.90
CA ASP A 110 34.36 15.27 21.65
C ASP A 110 34.82 14.95 23.07
N ALA A 111 34.10 14.03 23.75
CA ALA A 111 34.45 13.58 25.09
C ALA A 111 35.70 12.68 25.16
N ALA A 112 36.17 12.14 24.04
CA ALA A 112 37.31 11.22 24.03
C ALA A 112 38.63 11.93 24.38
N GLY A 113 39.37 11.36 25.33
CA GLY A 113 40.58 11.96 25.91
C GLY A 113 41.91 11.54 25.28
N SER A 114 41.90 10.65 24.29
CA SER A 114 43.09 10.15 23.59
C SER A 114 42.77 9.71 22.16
N LEU A 115 43.79 9.63 21.30
CA LEU A 115 43.65 9.16 19.92
C LEU A 115 43.03 7.76 19.84
N GLU A 116 43.49 6.83 20.67
CA GLU A 116 42.95 5.46 20.74
C GLU A 116 41.46 5.43 21.14
N SER A 117 41.07 6.31 22.06
CA SER A 117 39.66 6.42 22.47
C SER A 117 38.79 6.95 21.32
N ILE A 118 39.30 7.93 20.56
CA ILE A 118 38.62 8.46 19.37
C ILE A 118 38.44 7.34 18.33
N GLN A 119 39.51 6.60 18.01
CA GLN A 119 39.46 5.48 17.05
C GLN A 119 38.41 4.44 17.45
N LYS A 120 38.39 4.03 18.72
CA LYS A 120 37.41 3.06 19.25
C LYS A 120 35.98 3.60 19.24
N VAL A 121 35.77 4.89 19.49
CA VAL A 121 34.44 5.52 19.40
C VAL A 121 33.96 5.50 17.96
N VAL A 122 34.83 5.82 16.99
CA VAL A 122 34.49 5.78 15.55
C VAL A 122 34.10 4.38 15.12
N GLU A 123 34.92 3.36 15.41
CA GLU A 123 34.65 1.96 15.03
C GLU A 123 33.31 1.44 15.56
N ASN A 124 33.00 1.73 16.83
CA ASN A 124 31.71 1.35 17.41
C ASN A 124 30.57 2.21 16.88
N GLY A 125 30.84 3.50 16.61
CA GLY A 125 29.87 4.45 16.08
C GLY A 125 29.37 4.05 14.69
N ILE A 126 30.28 3.66 13.80
CA ILE A 126 29.96 3.13 12.46
C ILE A 126 29.00 1.94 12.59
N LYS A 127 29.34 0.92 13.40
CA LYS A 127 28.46 -0.24 13.64
C LYS A 127 27.08 0.13 14.17
N ILE A 128 26.98 1.16 15.03
CA ILE A 128 25.69 1.64 15.55
C ILE A 128 24.88 2.31 14.43
N ILE A 129 25.52 3.09 13.56
CA ILE A 129 24.88 3.78 12.44
C ILE A 129 24.42 2.77 11.39
N ASP A 130 25.28 1.82 11.01
CA ASP A 130 24.95 0.72 10.08
C ASP A 130 23.71 -0.05 10.55
N SER A 131 23.62 -0.33 11.86
CA SER A 131 22.49 -1.06 12.44
C SER A 131 21.14 -0.35 12.35
N LYS A 132 21.10 0.94 11.95
CA LYS A 132 19.84 1.70 11.83
C LYS A 132 19.09 1.39 10.55
N HIS A 133 19.76 0.92 9.51
CA HIS A 133 19.08 0.40 8.34
C HIS A 133 18.55 -1.01 8.63
N VAL A 134 17.23 -1.12 8.72
CA VAL A 134 16.52 -2.38 8.94
C VAL A 134 15.54 -2.57 7.78
N THR A 135 15.82 -3.53 6.91
CA THR A 135 14.93 -3.90 5.80
C THR A 135 13.61 -4.47 6.32
N ASN A 136 12.53 -4.32 5.56
CA ASN A 136 11.28 -4.99 5.91
C ASN A 136 11.47 -6.53 5.83
N PRO A 137 11.04 -7.31 6.83
CA PRO A 137 11.14 -8.77 6.77
C PRO A 137 10.31 -9.38 5.62
N ILE A 138 9.31 -8.64 5.12
CA ILE A 138 8.50 -9.06 3.98
C ILE A 138 9.06 -8.38 2.72
N SER A 139 9.47 -9.19 1.75
CA SER A 139 9.97 -8.70 0.46
C SER A 139 8.90 -7.87 -0.27
N LEU A 140 9.31 -6.93 -1.12
CA LEU A 140 8.35 -6.17 -1.94
C LEU A 140 7.45 -7.09 -2.78
N ALA A 141 8.00 -8.20 -3.30
CA ALA A 141 7.24 -9.18 -4.06
C ALA A 141 6.13 -9.85 -3.23
N ASP A 142 6.44 -10.20 -1.98
CA ASP A 142 5.46 -10.79 -1.07
C ASP A 142 4.43 -9.77 -0.59
N GLN A 143 4.83 -8.50 -0.38
CA GLN A 143 3.90 -7.40 -0.08
C GLN A 143 2.90 -7.21 -1.22
N LYS A 144 3.36 -7.21 -2.49
CA LYS A 144 2.50 -7.16 -3.67
C LYS A 144 1.53 -8.33 -3.71
N LYS A 145 2.02 -9.55 -3.55
CA LYS A 145 1.20 -10.76 -3.58
C LYS A 145 0.12 -10.73 -2.49
N TYR A 146 0.47 -10.29 -1.29
CA TYR A 146 -0.46 -10.16 -0.18
C TYR A 146 -1.54 -9.11 -0.49
N ALA A 147 -1.17 -7.92 -0.96
CA ALA A 147 -2.12 -6.88 -1.33
C ALA A 147 -3.06 -7.31 -2.48
N GLN A 148 -2.54 -8.03 -3.47
CA GLN A 148 -3.35 -8.61 -4.56
C GLN A 148 -4.37 -9.63 -4.04
N GLN A 149 -3.98 -10.47 -3.07
CA GLN A 149 -4.92 -11.39 -2.43
C GLN A 149 -6.04 -10.62 -1.71
N LEU A 150 -5.69 -9.57 -0.94
CA LEU A 150 -6.69 -8.75 -0.26
C LEU A 150 -7.65 -8.05 -1.23
N ILE A 151 -7.17 -7.62 -2.41
CA ILE A 151 -8.05 -7.08 -3.47
C ILE A 151 -9.03 -8.14 -3.98
N ASN A 152 -8.58 -9.38 -4.20
CA ASN A 152 -9.46 -10.47 -4.63
C ASN A 152 -10.50 -10.81 -3.56
N ASP A 153 -10.09 -10.85 -2.29
CA ASP A 153 -10.98 -11.12 -1.16
C ASP A 153 -12.04 -10.01 -1.05
N GLU A 154 -11.65 -8.75 -1.17
CA GLU A 154 -12.58 -7.62 -1.15
C GLU A 154 -13.56 -7.65 -2.34
N ALA A 155 -13.07 -7.96 -3.54
CA ALA A 155 -13.91 -8.10 -4.72
C ALA A 155 -14.97 -9.20 -4.54
N ALA A 156 -14.63 -10.30 -3.86
CA ALA A 156 -15.58 -11.35 -3.53
C ALA A 156 -16.65 -10.85 -2.54
N ILE A 157 -16.25 -10.12 -1.49
CA ILE A 157 -17.17 -9.52 -0.51
C ILE A 157 -18.16 -8.57 -1.20
N VAL A 158 -17.68 -7.65 -2.05
CA VAL A 158 -18.56 -6.69 -2.73
C VAL A 158 -19.50 -7.38 -3.72
N LYS A 159 -19.04 -8.41 -4.45
CA LYS A 159 -19.93 -9.20 -5.32
C LYS A 159 -21.03 -9.92 -4.53
N GLU A 160 -20.74 -10.39 -3.32
CA GLU A 160 -21.74 -10.99 -2.46
C GLU A 160 -22.77 -9.96 -1.96
N LEU A 161 -22.32 -8.75 -1.60
CA LEU A 161 -23.21 -7.63 -1.27
C LEU A 161 -24.15 -7.29 -2.43
N ILE A 162 -23.63 -7.20 -3.66
CA ILE A 162 -24.41 -6.97 -4.88
C ILE A 162 -25.42 -8.11 -5.11
N ASN A 163 -24.99 -9.36 -4.99
CA ASN A 163 -25.84 -10.52 -5.21
C ASN A 163 -27.00 -10.58 -4.20
N ASN A 164 -26.74 -10.19 -2.96
CA ASN A 164 -27.72 -10.19 -1.88
C ASN A 164 -28.58 -8.94 -1.83
N ASP A 165 -28.34 -7.94 -2.68
CA ASP A 165 -29.14 -6.73 -2.74
C ASP A 165 -30.53 -7.02 -3.36
N PRO A 166 -31.63 -6.90 -2.60
CA PRO A 166 -32.97 -7.20 -3.10
C PRO A 166 -33.49 -6.11 -4.03
N THR A 167 -32.89 -4.92 -4.03
CA THR A 167 -33.33 -3.78 -4.86
C THR A 167 -32.81 -3.86 -6.29
N LEU A 168 -31.89 -4.78 -6.57
CA LEU A 168 -31.31 -5.02 -7.88
C LEU A 168 -31.95 -6.23 -8.56
N ASN A 169 -32.21 -6.11 -9.86
CA ASN A 169 -32.55 -7.25 -10.71
C ASN A 169 -31.28 -7.92 -11.26
N ASP A 170 -31.43 -9.11 -11.86
CA ASP A 170 -30.30 -9.94 -12.26
C ASP A 170 -29.40 -9.28 -13.31
N VAL A 171 -29.98 -8.47 -14.20
CA VAL A 171 -29.23 -7.75 -15.24
C VAL A 171 -28.30 -6.71 -14.61
N VAL A 172 -28.80 -5.96 -13.63
CA VAL A 172 -27.99 -4.93 -12.94
C VAL A 172 -26.95 -5.58 -12.03
N LYS A 173 -27.31 -6.66 -11.31
CA LYS A 173 -26.35 -7.44 -10.51
C LYS A 173 -25.19 -7.95 -11.36
N ALA A 174 -25.49 -8.54 -12.51
CA ALA A 174 -24.47 -9.04 -13.43
C ALA A 174 -23.57 -7.91 -13.97
N GLN A 175 -24.12 -6.71 -14.18
CA GLN A 175 -23.32 -5.56 -14.62
C GLN A 175 -22.38 -5.08 -13.52
N GLN A 176 -22.88 -4.82 -12.31
CA GLN A 176 -22.05 -4.35 -11.19
C GLN A 176 -20.97 -5.37 -10.82
N ALA A 177 -21.28 -6.68 -10.86
CA ALA A 177 -20.28 -7.72 -10.61
C ALA A 177 -19.14 -7.72 -11.64
N ARG A 178 -19.43 -7.49 -12.93
CA ARG A 178 -18.39 -7.34 -13.96
C ARG A 178 -17.54 -6.09 -13.75
N GLU A 179 -18.15 -5.01 -13.26
CA GLU A 179 -17.44 -3.78 -12.95
C GLU A 179 -16.52 -3.95 -11.73
N VAL A 180 -16.95 -4.71 -10.71
CA VAL A 180 -16.09 -5.14 -9.59
C VAL A 180 -14.87 -5.90 -10.10
N ASP A 181 -15.07 -6.92 -10.95
CA ASP A 181 -13.97 -7.70 -11.51
C ASP A 181 -13.00 -6.81 -12.32
N THR A 182 -13.54 -5.83 -13.05
CA THR A 182 -12.75 -4.86 -13.82
C THR A 182 -11.89 -3.97 -12.93
N GLN A 183 -12.47 -3.42 -11.85
CA GLN A 183 -11.71 -2.57 -10.91
C GLN A 183 -10.69 -3.38 -10.11
N ALA A 184 -11.04 -4.61 -9.70
CA ALA A 184 -10.13 -5.51 -9.01
C ALA A 184 -8.90 -5.84 -9.87
N GLN A 185 -9.11 -6.20 -11.13
CA GLN A 185 -8.00 -6.46 -12.06
C GLN A 185 -7.12 -5.23 -12.24
N LYS A 186 -7.73 -4.05 -12.42
CA LYS A 186 -7.00 -2.78 -12.55
C LYS A 186 -6.15 -2.49 -11.31
N ALA A 187 -6.66 -2.72 -10.11
CA ALA A 187 -5.92 -2.55 -8.87
C ALA A 187 -4.76 -3.56 -8.76
N ILE A 188 -4.99 -4.83 -9.10
CA ILE A 188 -3.98 -5.90 -9.11
C ILE A 188 -2.82 -5.55 -10.06
N ASP A 189 -3.14 -5.06 -11.26
CA ASP A 189 -2.14 -4.67 -12.26
C ASP A 189 -1.28 -3.51 -11.77
N LYS A 190 -1.90 -2.51 -11.14
CA LYS A 190 -1.18 -1.37 -10.57
C LYS A 190 -0.31 -1.75 -9.37
N ILE A 191 -0.82 -2.61 -8.48
CA ILE A 191 -0.03 -3.17 -7.37
C ILE A 191 1.17 -3.96 -7.93
N SER A 192 0.97 -4.75 -8.99
CA SER A 192 2.05 -5.46 -9.68
C SER A 192 3.12 -4.51 -10.20
N ALA A 193 2.70 -3.36 -10.75
CA ALA A 193 3.58 -2.33 -11.29
C ALA A 193 4.23 -1.42 -10.24
N ALA A 194 3.77 -1.41 -8.98
CA ALA A 194 4.29 -0.54 -7.94
C ALA A 194 5.80 -0.71 -7.73
N ALA A 195 6.55 0.39 -7.64
CA ALA A 195 8.02 0.34 -7.55
C ALA A 195 8.53 0.03 -6.13
N ASP A 196 7.74 0.33 -5.11
CA ASP A 196 8.10 0.19 -3.70
C ASP A 196 6.87 -0.09 -2.82
N ALA A 197 7.11 -0.31 -1.53
CA ALA A 197 6.10 -0.64 -0.54
C ALA A 197 5.04 0.47 -0.36
N GLN A 198 5.42 1.74 -0.52
CA GLN A 198 4.46 2.84 -0.44
C GLN A 198 3.50 2.80 -1.62
N GLY A 199 4.00 2.59 -2.84
CA GLY A 199 3.14 2.46 -4.02
C GLY A 199 2.19 1.27 -3.93
N VAL A 200 2.61 0.14 -3.33
CA VAL A 200 1.72 -1.00 -3.07
C VAL A 200 0.57 -0.60 -2.15
N LYS A 201 0.88 0.11 -1.06
CA LYS A 201 -0.11 0.58 -0.08
C LYS A 201 -1.11 1.56 -0.73
N ASP A 202 -0.62 2.54 -1.46
CA ASP A 202 -1.46 3.57 -2.10
C ASP A 202 -2.40 2.94 -3.14
N GLU A 203 -1.90 2.03 -3.98
CA GLU A 203 -2.71 1.36 -5.00
C GLU A 203 -3.69 0.33 -4.41
N TYR A 204 -3.34 -0.30 -3.29
CA TYR A 204 -4.28 -1.11 -2.51
C TYR A 204 -5.44 -0.25 -2.00
N GLU A 205 -5.16 0.85 -1.30
CA GLU A 205 -6.19 1.75 -0.75
C GLU A 205 -7.09 2.31 -1.86
N ALA A 206 -6.52 2.77 -2.98
CA ALA A 206 -7.27 3.24 -4.12
C ALA A 206 -8.12 2.13 -4.77
N GLY A 207 -7.59 0.91 -4.84
CA GLY A 207 -8.29 -0.26 -5.37
C GLY A 207 -9.54 -0.62 -4.56
N ILE A 208 -9.42 -0.65 -3.23
CA ILE A 208 -10.54 -0.92 -2.32
C ILE A 208 -11.66 0.11 -2.54
N ILE A 209 -11.34 1.40 -2.58
CA ILE A 209 -12.31 2.48 -2.84
C ILE A 209 -13.02 2.27 -4.18
N ALA A 210 -12.27 1.95 -5.24
CA ALA A 210 -12.83 1.75 -6.57
C ALA A 210 -13.77 0.53 -6.64
N ILE A 211 -13.42 -0.56 -5.96
CA ILE A 211 -14.24 -1.79 -5.89
C ILE A 211 -15.55 -1.51 -5.14
N HIS A 212 -15.47 -0.87 -3.97
CA HIS A 212 -16.65 -0.54 -3.15
C HIS A 212 -17.63 0.38 -3.89
N ALA A 213 -17.11 1.30 -4.71
CA ALA A 213 -17.94 2.21 -5.49
C ALA A 213 -18.81 1.52 -6.56
N GLN A 214 -18.58 0.23 -6.87
CA GLN A 214 -19.36 -0.49 -7.88
C GLN A 214 -20.69 -1.02 -7.34
N HIS A 215 -20.84 -1.18 -6.01
CA HIS A 215 -22.13 -1.54 -5.43
C HIS A 215 -22.99 -0.28 -5.30
N VAL A 216 -24.00 -0.18 -6.16
CA VAL A 216 -24.98 0.91 -6.13
C VAL A 216 -26.37 0.30 -5.97
N ALA A 217 -27.02 0.57 -4.84
CA ALA A 217 -28.38 0.10 -4.60
C ALA A 217 -29.36 0.59 -5.67
N GLY A 218 -30.34 -0.23 -6.00
CA GLY A 218 -31.41 0.11 -6.93
C GLY A 218 -32.50 0.97 -6.28
N ASN A 219 -33.57 1.22 -7.05
CA ASN A 219 -34.75 1.88 -6.51
C ASN A 219 -35.37 1.02 -5.39
N GLY A 220 -35.98 1.68 -4.40
CA GLY A 220 -36.64 0.98 -3.32
C GLY A 220 -37.77 0.08 -3.84
N LEU A 221 -37.93 -1.10 -3.23
CA LEU A 221 -38.95 -2.08 -3.65
C LEU A 221 -40.36 -1.49 -3.71
N LYS A 222 -40.68 -0.53 -2.83
CA LYS A 222 -41.98 0.16 -2.85
C LYS A 222 -42.20 0.88 -4.20
N GLU A 223 -41.22 1.63 -4.66
CA GLU A 223 -41.30 2.37 -5.92
C GLU A 223 -41.39 1.40 -7.10
N LEU A 224 -40.58 0.34 -7.10
CA LEU A 224 -40.63 -0.70 -8.14
C LEU A 224 -42.00 -1.39 -8.21
N LYS A 225 -42.63 -1.68 -7.06
CA LYS A 225 -43.98 -2.24 -6.99
C LYS A 225 -45.02 -1.26 -7.56
N GLU A 226 -44.94 0.01 -7.19
CA GLU A 226 -45.85 1.05 -7.69
C GLU A 226 -45.75 1.21 -9.22
N VAL A 227 -44.53 1.24 -9.77
CA VAL A 227 -44.29 1.29 -11.22
C VAL A 227 -44.86 0.05 -11.91
N ALA A 228 -44.56 -1.15 -11.42
CA ALA A 228 -45.04 -2.38 -12.04
C ALA A 228 -46.57 -2.48 -12.05
N LYS A 229 -47.24 -2.06 -10.96
CA LYS A 229 -48.71 -2.04 -10.92
C LYS A 229 -49.31 -1.03 -11.90
N ALA A 230 -48.71 0.14 -12.04
CA ALA A 230 -49.16 1.14 -13.01
C ALA A 230 -49.01 0.64 -14.45
N GLU A 231 -47.95 -0.11 -14.76
CA GLU A 231 -47.76 -0.78 -16.05
C GLU A 231 -48.87 -1.83 -16.30
N LEU A 232 -49.25 -2.62 -15.30
CA LEU A 232 -50.38 -3.56 -15.41
C LEU A 232 -51.73 -2.86 -15.62
N ASP A 233 -52.00 -1.76 -14.90
CA ASP A 233 -53.22 -0.97 -15.09
C ASP A 233 -53.28 -0.39 -16.52
N GLN A 234 -52.15 0.07 -17.05
CA GLN A 234 -52.05 0.57 -18.41
C GLN A 234 -52.36 -0.54 -19.43
N GLU A 235 -51.77 -1.73 -19.27
CA GLU A 235 -52.01 -2.85 -20.18
C GLU A 235 -53.46 -3.33 -20.13
N ALA A 236 -54.02 -3.51 -18.92
CA ALA A 236 -55.41 -3.87 -18.71
C ALA A 236 -56.36 -2.88 -19.43
N ASN A 237 -56.08 -1.58 -19.34
CA ASN A 237 -56.85 -0.55 -20.04
C ASN A 237 -56.71 -0.63 -21.57
N THR A 238 -55.53 -1.00 -22.08
CA THR A 238 -55.30 -1.24 -23.52
C THR A 238 -56.15 -2.41 -24.01
N ILE A 239 -56.12 -3.54 -23.31
CA ILE A 239 -56.86 -4.74 -23.68
C ILE A 239 -58.38 -4.54 -23.57
N LYS A 240 -58.89 -3.91 -22.50
CA LYS A 240 -60.32 -3.57 -22.39
C LYS A 240 -60.80 -2.68 -23.54
N LYS A 241 -59.98 -1.72 -23.99
CA LYS A 241 -60.30 -0.90 -25.16
C LYS A 241 -60.33 -1.72 -26.45
N ALA A 242 -59.44 -2.69 -26.61
CA ALA A 242 -59.45 -3.61 -27.76
C ALA A 242 -60.74 -4.45 -27.78
N ILE A 243 -61.08 -5.08 -26.64
CA ILE A 243 -62.33 -5.86 -26.46
C ILE A 243 -63.56 -5.00 -26.79
N ALA A 244 -63.65 -3.79 -26.24
CA ALA A 244 -64.79 -2.90 -26.46
C ALA A 244 -64.99 -2.52 -27.94
N LYS A 245 -63.87 -2.33 -28.66
CA LYS A 245 -63.86 -1.94 -30.09
C LYS A 245 -64.08 -3.12 -31.05
N ASP A 246 -63.95 -4.35 -30.60
CA ASP A 246 -64.20 -5.51 -31.45
C ASP A 246 -65.69 -5.53 -31.86
N ALA A 247 -65.94 -5.47 -33.17
CA ALA A 247 -67.29 -5.44 -33.74
C ALA A 247 -67.93 -6.83 -33.87
N TYR A 248 -67.15 -7.90 -33.70
CA TYR A 248 -67.57 -9.29 -33.88
C TYR A 248 -67.84 -10.02 -32.57
N LEU A 249 -67.49 -9.42 -31.43
CA LEU A 249 -67.87 -9.94 -30.11
C LEU A 249 -69.28 -9.52 -29.72
N THR A 250 -70.06 -10.43 -29.13
CA THR A 250 -71.33 -10.08 -28.47
C THR A 250 -71.06 -9.28 -27.19
N GLN A 251 -72.11 -8.64 -26.65
CA GLN A 251 -71.97 -7.92 -25.38
C GLN A 251 -71.58 -8.87 -24.24
N GLU A 252 -72.16 -10.07 -24.20
CA GLU A 252 -71.84 -11.08 -23.20
C GLU A 252 -70.36 -11.53 -23.31
N GLU A 253 -69.84 -11.72 -24.52
CA GLU A 253 -68.43 -12.07 -24.72
C GLU A 253 -67.49 -10.93 -24.27
N LYS A 254 -67.85 -9.68 -24.58
CA LYS A 254 -67.10 -8.50 -24.12
C LYS A 254 -67.06 -8.40 -22.60
N ASP A 255 -68.20 -8.63 -21.94
CA ASP A 255 -68.33 -8.57 -20.49
C ASP A 255 -67.47 -9.66 -19.83
N VAL A 256 -67.51 -10.90 -20.37
CA VAL A 256 -66.70 -12.01 -19.87
C VAL A 256 -65.21 -11.73 -20.01
N GLN A 257 -64.75 -11.28 -21.19
CA GLN A 257 -63.33 -10.98 -21.41
C GLN A 257 -62.87 -9.81 -20.54
N THR A 258 -63.68 -8.75 -20.40
CA THR A 258 -63.37 -7.60 -19.55
C THR A 258 -63.24 -7.99 -18.06
N ALA A 259 -64.15 -8.82 -17.55
CA ALA A 259 -64.09 -9.31 -16.18
C ALA A 259 -62.86 -10.18 -15.93
N ARG A 260 -62.42 -10.97 -16.92
CA ARG A 260 -61.18 -11.75 -16.81
C ARG A 260 -59.93 -10.87 -16.79
N VAL A 261 -59.89 -9.80 -17.60
CA VAL A 261 -58.81 -8.81 -17.55
C VAL A 261 -58.71 -8.20 -16.15
N GLU A 262 -59.84 -7.80 -15.56
CA GLU A 262 -59.89 -7.24 -14.19
C GLU A 262 -59.37 -8.22 -13.15
N PHE A 263 -59.86 -9.46 -13.20
CA PHE A 263 -59.47 -10.52 -12.27
C PHE A 263 -57.97 -10.82 -12.33
N GLU A 264 -57.41 -11.03 -13.52
CA GLU A 264 -55.98 -11.34 -13.67
C GLU A 264 -55.10 -10.13 -13.31
N THR A 265 -55.57 -8.90 -13.56
CA THR A 265 -54.87 -7.67 -13.12
C THR A 265 -54.80 -7.60 -11.60
N GLU A 266 -55.93 -7.75 -10.89
CA GLU A 266 -55.98 -7.69 -9.43
C GLU A 266 -55.13 -8.81 -8.79
N LYS A 267 -55.19 -10.01 -9.36
CA LYS A 267 -54.37 -11.15 -8.93
C LYS A 267 -52.87 -10.88 -9.07
N ALA A 268 -52.45 -10.28 -10.18
CA ALA A 268 -51.05 -9.92 -10.41
C ALA A 268 -50.57 -8.79 -9.49
N GLN A 269 -51.38 -7.74 -9.28
CA GLN A 269 -51.04 -6.65 -8.36
C GLN A 269 -50.85 -7.16 -6.92
N ASN A 270 -51.71 -8.07 -6.48
CA ASN A 270 -51.58 -8.76 -5.20
C ASN A 270 -50.32 -9.63 -5.10
N ALA A 271 -49.88 -10.26 -6.19
CA ALA A 271 -48.62 -10.99 -6.21
C ALA A 271 -47.42 -10.04 -6.12
N ILE A 272 -47.44 -8.92 -6.85
CA ILE A 272 -46.40 -7.88 -6.81
C ILE A 272 -46.26 -7.28 -5.39
N ASP A 273 -47.35 -7.09 -4.66
CA ASP A 273 -47.29 -6.63 -3.26
C ASP A 273 -46.47 -7.54 -2.35
N ARG A 274 -46.49 -8.86 -2.63
CA ARG A 274 -45.79 -9.88 -1.86
C ARG A 274 -44.35 -10.11 -2.31
N ALA A 275 -43.95 -9.59 -3.47
CA ALA A 275 -42.60 -9.76 -3.98
C ALA A 275 -41.56 -9.13 -3.03
N GLU A 276 -40.46 -9.83 -2.79
CA GLU A 276 -39.40 -9.42 -1.87
C GLU A 276 -38.15 -8.93 -2.60
N THR A 277 -38.08 -9.13 -3.92
CA THR A 277 -36.95 -8.69 -4.75
C THR A 277 -37.39 -7.96 -6.02
N ALA A 278 -36.51 -7.10 -6.54
CA ALA A 278 -36.71 -6.42 -7.81
C ALA A 278 -36.86 -7.40 -8.98
N GLN A 279 -36.18 -8.55 -8.93
CA GLN A 279 -36.29 -9.60 -9.94
C GLN A 279 -37.68 -10.24 -9.92
N GLU A 280 -38.20 -10.61 -8.74
CA GLU A 280 -39.56 -11.14 -8.61
C GLU A 280 -40.63 -10.16 -9.10
N ILE A 281 -40.50 -8.86 -8.76
CA ILE A 281 -41.43 -7.82 -9.26
C ILE A 281 -41.43 -7.81 -10.80
N LYS A 282 -40.24 -7.82 -11.40
CA LYS A 282 -40.07 -7.82 -12.86
C LYS A 282 -40.72 -9.06 -13.49
N ASP A 283 -40.45 -10.25 -12.97
CA ASP A 283 -40.95 -11.50 -13.52
C ASP A 283 -42.47 -11.64 -13.37
N LEU A 284 -43.01 -11.26 -12.22
CA LEU A 284 -44.46 -11.23 -11.98
C LEU A 284 -45.17 -10.27 -12.93
N ARG A 285 -44.61 -9.08 -13.14
CA ARG A 285 -45.15 -8.11 -14.10
C ARG A 285 -45.12 -8.67 -15.52
N ASP A 286 -43.97 -9.15 -15.99
CA ASP A 286 -43.81 -9.63 -17.37
C ASP A 286 -44.74 -10.82 -17.65
N ALA A 287 -44.90 -11.74 -16.69
CA ALA A 287 -45.85 -12.84 -16.78
C ALA A 287 -47.31 -12.35 -16.79
N ALA A 288 -47.65 -11.37 -15.95
CA ALA A 288 -48.99 -10.83 -15.86
C ALA A 288 -49.42 -10.09 -17.14
N ILE A 289 -48.51 -9.32 -17.77
CA ILE A 289 -48.77 -8.69 -19.08
C ILE A 289 -49.19 -9.75 -20.10
N ALA A 290 -48.42 -10.83 -20.24
CA ALA A 290 -48.75 -11.90 -21.18
C ALA A 290 -50.11 -12.57 -20.88
N VAL A 291 -50.47 -12.73 -19.60
CA VAL A 291 -51.78 -13.28 -19.19
C VAL A 291 -52.92 -12.31 -19.51
N ILE A 292 -52.73 -11.01 -19.28
CA ILE A 292 -53.71 -9.96 -19.57
C ILE A 292 -53.95 -9.86 -21.09
N ASP A 293 -52.88 -9.86 -21.89
CA ASP A 293 -52.95 -9.85 -23.35
C ASP A 293 -53.77 -11.02 -23.89
N ALA A 294 -53.58 -12.20 -23.30
CA ALA A 294 -54.27 -13.42 -23.70
C ALA A 294 -55.78 -13.42 -23.39
N GLN A 295 -56.29 -12.46 -22.60
CA GLN A 295 -57.73 -12.38 -22.31
C GLN A 295 -58.54 -11.84 -23.49
N TYR A 296 -57.92 -11.10 -24.41
CA TYR A 296 -58.59 -10.69 -25.64
C TYR A 296 -58.58 -11.83 -26.66
N VAL A 297 -59.77 -12.39 -26.90
CA VAL A 297 -60.02 -13.38 -27.94
C VAL A 297 -60.91 -12.70 -29.00
N PRO A 298 -60.39 -12.42 -30.21
CA PRO A 298 -61.15 -11.72 -31.25
C PRO A 298 -62.42 -12.47 -31.65
N GLY A 299 -63.50 -11.72 -31.89
CA GLY A 299 -64.74 -12.29 -32.41
C GLY A 299 -64.55 -12.82 -33.83
N ILE A 300 -65.17 -13.96 -34.15
CA ILE A 300 -65.13 -14.51 -35.50
C ILE A 300 -66.26 -13.87 -36.30
N LYS A 301 -65.93 -13.27 -37.45
CA LYS A 301 -66.93 -12.89 -38.45
C LYS A 301 -67.60 -14.15 -38.97
N GLY A 302 -68.74 -14.51 -38.38
CA GLY A 302 -69.66 -15.46 -38.98
C GLY A 302 -70.02 -14.95 -40.37
N ASN A 303 -69.78 -15.78 -41.40
CA ASN A 303 -70.41 -15.58 -42.70
C ASN A 303 -71.89 -15.28 -42.45
N ASP A 304 -72.42 -14.27 -43.13
CA ASP A 304 -73.84 -14.18 -43.44
C ASP A 304 -74.33 -15.59 -43.78
N SER A 305 -74.98 -16.26 -42.83
CA SER A 305 -76.02 -17.20 -43.14
C SER A 305 -77.14 -16.35 -43.72
N GLY A 306 -76.98 -16.04 -45.01
CA GLY A 306 -78.05 -15.59 -45.88
C GLY A 306 -79.13 -16.66 -45.89
N SER A 307 -79.98 -16.63 -44.86
CA SER A 307 -81.33 -17.12 -44.94
C SER A 307 -82.08 -16.11 -45.81
N ASN A 308 -82.31 -16.48 -47.08
CA ASN A 308 -83.41 -15.88 -47.81
C ASN A 308 -83.92 -16.86 -48.88
N GLY A 309 -85.19 -17.22 -48.74
CA GLY A 309 -86.13 -17.52 -49.83
C GLY A 309 -85.89 -18.77 -50.65
#